data_AF-A0A6A3XL77-F1
#
_entry.id   AF-A0A6A3XL77-F1
#
_cell.length_a   1.000
_cell.length_b   1.000
_cell.length_c   1.000
_cell.angle_alpha   90.00
_cell.angle_beta   90.00
_cell.angle_gamma   90.00
#
_symmetry.space_group_name_H-M   'P 1'
#
loop_
_entity.id
_entity.type
_entity.pdbx_description
1 polymer ?
#
loop_
_entity_poly.entity_id
_entity_poly.type
_entity_poly.pdbx_seq_one_letter_code
_entity_poly.pdbx_strand_id
1 'polypeptide(L)'
;MQLGSTVAIGVIDCGRRGVGVVALEAVDAEQFVGEYVGEVTSSREACQRAKRYQHADHWYMLQVSAEQVIDATCVGGRMRFVNHS
;
A
#
# COMPACT_ATOMS: atom_id res chain seq x y z
N MET A 1 -12.57 -2.90 -10.30
CA MET A 1 -12.00 -1.57 -10.57
C MET A 1 -13.13 -0.58 -10.59
N GLN A 2 -13.18 0.34 -9.61
CA GLN A 2 -14.00 1.54 -9.78
C GLN A 2 -13.43 2.33 -10.95
N LEU A 3 -14.30 2.83 -11.84
CA LEU A 3 -13.96 3.59 -13.05
C LEU A 3 -13.46 5.02 -12.75
N GLY A 4 -12.85 5.25 -11.58
CA GLY A 4 -12.18 6.50 -11.25
C GLY A 4 -10.78 6.50 -11.85
N SER A 5 -10.42 7.52 -12.62
CA SER A 5 -9.04 7.72 -13.06
C SER A 5 -8.15 7.90 -11.84
N THR A 6 -7.16 7.01 -11.66
CA THR A 6 -6.11 7.16 -10.64
C THR A 6 -5.36 8.47 -10.86
N VAL A 7 -5.12 9.22 -9.79
CA VAL A 7 -4.32 10.44 -9.81
C VAL A 7 -2.90 10.13 -10.28
N ALA A 8 -2.30 11.03 -11.07
CA ALA A 8 -0.91 10.93 -11.45
C ALA A 8 -0.01 11.01 -10.21
N ILE A 9 0.75 9.94 -9.93
CA ILE A 9 1.62 9.86 -8.76
C ILE A 9 3.09 9.62 -9.12
N GLY A 10 3.98 10.15 -8.28
CA GLY A 10 5.43 9.96 -8.25
C GLY A 10 5.82 9.07 -7.07
N VAL A 11 6.90 8.30 -7.22
CA VAL A 11 7.55 7.60 -6.10
C VAL A 11 8.86 8.33 -5.84
N ILE A 12 9.08 8.74 -4.60
CA ILE A 12 10.21 9.59 -4.20
C ILE A 12 10.97 8.99 -3.03
N ASP A 13 12.24 9.36 -2.89
CA ASP A 13 13.02 9.09 -1.69
C ASP A 13 12.72 10.17 -0.63
N CYS A 14 12.22 9.76 0.53
CA CYS A 14 11.91 10.59 1.69
C CYS A 14 13.04 10.55 2.75
N GLY A 15 14.25 10.14 2.37
CA GLY A 15 15.43 10.10 3.22
C GLY A 15 15.27 9.13 4.39
N ARG A 16 15.30 9.65 5.62
CA ARG A 16 15.19 8.81 6.83
C ARG A 16 13.87 8.06 6.95
N ARG A 17 12.82 8.47 6.21
CA ARG A 17 11.51 7.81 6.17
C ARG A 17 11.39 6.78 5.03
N GLY A 18 12.47 6.52 4.30
CA GLY A 18 12.47 5.57 3.19
C GLY A 18 11.76 6.11 1.96
N VAL A 19 11.06 5.25 1.23
CA VAL A 19 10.36 5.61 -0.02
C VAL A 19 8.97 6.17 0.30
N GLY A 20 8.50 7.13 -0.49
CA GLY A 20 7.17 7.72 -0.38
C GLY A 20 6.46 7.90 -1.73
N VAL A 21 5.19 8.31 -1.67
CA VAL A 21 4.37 8.65 -2.83
C VAL A 21 4.02 10.14 -2.78
N VAL A 22 4.07 10.81 -3.93
CA VAL A 22 3.66 12.22 -4.10
C VAL A 22 2.65 12.33 -5.25
N ALA A 23 1.65 13.19 -5.12
CA ALA A 23 0.78 13.55 -6.25
C ALA A 23 1.52 14.49 -7.21
N LEU A 24 1.39 14.25 -8.52
CA LEU A 24 1.99 15.06 -9.59
C LEU A 24 1.00 16.06 -10.19
N GLU A 25 -0.22 16.09 -9.67
CA GLU A 25 -1.30 16.99 -10.04
C GLU A 25 -2.06 17.43 -8.78
N ALA A 26 -2.90 18.47 -8.92
CA ALA A 26 -3.75 18.92 -7.84
C ALA A 26 -4.78 17.84 -7.49
N VAL A 27 -5.03 17.66 -6.19
CA VAL A 27 -6.01 16.70 -5.67
C VAL A 27 -7.01 17.47 -4.83
N ASP A 28 -8.28 17.42 -5.21
CA ASP A 28 -9.38 18.03 -4.48
C ASP A 28 -9.72 17.22 -3.21
N ALA A 29 -10.36 17.89 -2.25
CA ALA A 29 -10.89 17.20 -1.07
C ALA A 29 -11.87 16.11 -1.49
N GLU A 30 -11.79 14.94 -0.85
CA GLU A 30 -12.61 13.75 -1.14
C GLU A 30 -12.38 13.14 -2.53
N GLN A 31 -11.43 13.66 -3.32
CA GLN A 31 -11.06 13.06 -4.60
C GLN A 31 -10.42 11.69 -4.40
N PHE A 32 -10.89 10.73 -5.18
CA PHE A 32 -10.27 9.42 -5.26
C PHE A 32 -8.85 9.52 -5.83
N VAL A 33 -7.85 9.07 -5.06
CA VAL A 33 -6.43 9.14 -5.46
C VAL A 33 -5.99 7.85 -6.17
N GLY A 34 -6.38 6.69 -5.66
CA GLY A 34 -6.01 5.40 -6.24
C GLY A 34 -6.29 4.22 -5.31
N GLU A 35 -6.17 3.01 -5.84
CA GLU A 35 -6.41 1.77 -5.09
C GLU A 35 -5.12 1.25 -4.42
N TYR A 36 -5.24 0.75 -3.20
CA TYR A 36 -4.20 -0.05 -2.57
C TYR A 36 -4.34 -1.50 -3.04
N VAL A 37 -3.47 -1.93 -3.97
CA VAL A 37 -3.55 -3.26 -4.59
C VAL A 37 -2.41 -4.16 -4.16
N GLY A 38 -2.73 -5.43 -3.95
CA GLY A 38 -1.81 -6.51 -3.59
C GLY A 38 -2.56 -7.84 -3.57
N GLU A 39 -1.92 -8.89 -3.05
CA GLU A 39 -2.55 -10.20 -2.91
C GLU A 39 -3.57 -10.19 -1.76
N VAL A 40 -4.79 -10.69 -1.99
CA VAL A 40 -5.81 -10.82 -0.92
C VAL A 40 -5.57 -12.13 -0.19
N THR A 41 -5.25 -12.04 1.10
CA THR A 41 -4.94 -13.17 1.97
C THR A 41 -5.90 -13.23 3.15
N SER A 42 -6.05 -14.41 3.75
CA SER A 42 -6.78 -14.54 5.01
C SER A 42 -5.97 -13.95 6.18
N SER A 43 -6.64 -13.50 7.26
CA SER A 43 -5.95 -13.02 8.47
C SER A 43 -4.99 -14.07 9.07
N ARG A 44 -5.32 -15.36 8.96
CA ARG A 44 -4.45 -16.46 9.39
C ARG A 44 -3.19 -16.55 8.55
N GLU A 45 -3.32 -16.43 7.24
CA GLU A 45 -2.19 -16.47 6.32
C GLU A 45 -1.31 -15.23 6.46
N ALA A 46 -1.91 -14.04 6.55
CA ALA A 46 -1.19 -12.79 6.81
C ALA A 46 -0.36 -12.88 8.10
N CYS A 47 -0.90 -13.46 9.18
CA CYS A 47 -0.16 -13.70 10.42
C CYS A 47 1.06 -14.63 10.21
N GLN A 48 0.92 -15.68 9.39
CA GLN A 48 2.06 -16.56 9.05
C GLN A 48 3.11 -15.83 8.21
N ARG A 49 2.67 -15.00 7.26
CA ARG A 49 3.57 -14.20 6.42
C ARG A 49 4.29 -13.13 7.24
N ALA A 50 3.62 -12.46 8.16
CA ALA A 50 4.24 -11.50 9.07
C ALA A 50 5.39 -12.13 9.89
N LYS A 51 5.23 -13.38 10.34
CA LYS A 51 6.32 -14.14 10.99
C LYS A 51 7.49 -14.41 10.05
N ARG A 52 7.23 -14.70 8.76
CA ARG A 52 8.30 -14.89 7.76
C ARG A 52 9.00 -13.58 7.42
N TYR A 53 8.25 -12.49 7.40
CA TYR A 53 8.78 -11.16 7.10
C TYR A 53 9.44 -10.49 8.31
N GLN A 54 9.47 -11.11 9.50
CA GLN A 54 10.03 -10.53 10.73
C GLN A 54 11.45 -9.95 10.61
N HIS A 55 12.23 -10.41 9.62
CA HIS A 55 13.59 -9.94 9.33
C HIS A 55 13.70 -9.12 8.04
N ALA A 56 12.58 -8.84 7.37
CA ALA A 56 12.53 -7.94 6.24
C ALA A 56 12.49 -6.49 6.76
N ASP A 57 13.18 -5.59 6.05
CA ASP A 57 13.20 -4.17 6.41
C ASP A 57 11.81 -3.54 6.31
N HIS A 58 11.00 -4.00 5.35
CA HIS A 58 9.65 -3.50 5.07
C HIS A 58 8.69 -4.63 4.67
N TRP A 59 7.46 -4.56 5.17
CA TRP A 59 6.32 -5.35 4.69
C TRP A 59 5.12 -4.44 4.47
N TYR A 60 4.28 -4.77 3.48
CA TYR A 60 3.20 -3.90 3.01
C TYR A 60 1.87 -4.63 3.17
N MET A 61 1.39 -4.75 4.41
CA MET A 61 0.12 -5.40 4.75
C MET A 61 -0.92 -4.37 5.17
N LEU A 62 -2.11 -4.46 4.58
CA LEU A 62 -3.26 -3.63 4.90
C LEU A 62 -4.46 -4.52 5.27
N GLN A 63 -4.94 -4.41 6.51
CA GLN A 63 -6.13 -5.13 6.93
C GLN A 63 -7.39 -4.44 6.37
N VAL A 64 -8.19 -5.20 5.61
CA VAL A 64 -9.41 -4.68 4.95
C VAL A 64 -10.67 -5.10 5.71
N SER A 65 -10.65 -6.28 6.34
CA SER A 65 -11.71 -6.75 7.24
C SER A 65 -11.12 -7.59 8.39
N ALA A 66 -11.97 -8.15 9.25
CA ALA A 66 -11.51 -9.07 10.29
C ALA A 66 -10.89 -10.36 9.70
N GLU A 67 -11.28 -10.74 8.49
CA GLU A 67 -10.91 -11.98 7.81
C GLU A 67 -9.92 -11.79 6.66
N GLN A 68 -9.79 -10.56 6.12
CA GLN A 68 -9.03 -10.28 4.90
C GLN A 68 -7.95 -9.21 5.10
N VAL A 69 -6.78 -9.50 4.51
CA VAL A 69 -5.61 -8.62 4.48
C VAL A 69 -5.09 -8.56 3.05
N ILE A 70 -4.85 -7.35 2.54
CA ILE A 70 -4.10 -7.14 1.30
C ILE A 70 -2.61 -7.15 1.62
N ASP A 71 -1.86 -8.05 1.02
CA ASP A 71 -0.41 -8.15 1.10
C ASP A 71 0.23 -7.66 -0.21
N ALA A 72 0.76 -6.44 -0.18
CA ALA A 72 1.47 -5.80 -1.30
C ALA A 72 2.99 -5.99 -1.23
N THR A 73 3.49 -6.87 -0.35
CA THR A 73 4.93 -7.07 -0.07
C THR A 73 5.68 -7.54 -1.30
N CYS A 74 5.17 -8.59 -1.96
CA CYS A 74 5.79 -9.15 -3.16
C CYS A 74 5.19 -8.58 -4.46
N VAL A 75 3.86 -8.41 -4.50
CA VAL A 75 3.13 -7.95 -5.69
C VAL A 75 2.15 -6.87 -5.26
N GLY A 76 2.25 -5.68 -5.86
CA GLY A 76 1.36 -4.57 -5.52
C GLY A 76 1.58 -3.33 -6.37
N GLY A 77 0.75 -2.31 -6.15
CA GLY A 77 0.78 -1.04 -6.86
C GLY A 77 1.72 -0.01 -6.22
N ARG A 78 1.86 1.15 -6.86
CA ARG A 78 2.69 2.27 -6.34
C ARG A 78 2.18 2.82 -5.01
N MET A 79 0.87 2.67 -4.73
CA MET A 79 0.25 3.07 -3.46
C MET A 79 0.79 2.30 -2.24
N ARG A 80 1.51 1.19 -2.42
CA ARG A 80 2.13 0.47 -1.29
C ARG A 80 3.17 1.31 -0.52
N PHE A 81 3.74 2.34 -1.16
CA PHE A 81 4.73 3.22 -0.55
C PHE A 81 4.12 4.45 0.16
N VAL A 82 2.80 4.49 0.33
CA VAL A 82 2.17 5.51 1.19
C VAL A 82 2.60 5.25 2.63
N ASN A 83 3.27 6.22 3.23
CA ASN A 83 3.76 6.11 4.59
C ASN A 83 2.68 6.44 5.62
N HIS A 84 2.76 5.83 6.79
CA HIS A 84 2.04 6.28 7.98
C HIS A 84 2.74 7.51 8.56
N SER A 85 1.98 8.54 8.95
CA SER A 85 2.51 9.73 9.65
C SER A 85 2.07 9.79 11.10
#